data_AF-A0ABD1CCW1-F1
#
_entry.id   AF-A0ABD1CCW1-F1
#
_cell.length_a   1.000
_cell.length_b   1.000
_cell.length_c   1.000
_cell.angle_alpha   90.00
_cell.angle_beta   90.00
_cell.angle_gamma   90.00
#
_symmetry.space_group_name_H-M   'P 1'
#
loop_
_entity.id
_entity.type
_entity.pdbx_description
1 polymer ?
#
loop_
_entity_poly.entity_id
_entity_poly.type
_entity_poly.pdbx_seq_one_letter_code
_entity_poly.pdbx_strand_id
1 'polypeptide(L)'
;MYVMFKSYKYVASLRGRNAAGDEEEDSIWECKSSNTDPCGLDSNCIKRAVLVKGNPKICPAGESCQKQCFEREQYPALAAQRIPNKRGLVV
;
A
#
# COMPACT_ATOMS: atom_id res chain seq x y z
N MET A 1 26.97 -5.82 5.28
CA MET A 1 25.86 -6.06 6.24
C MET A 1 24.74 -5.10 5.91
N TYR A 2 23.48 -5.54 5.99
CA TYR A 2 22.30 -4.70 5.76
C TYR A 2 21.35 -4.81 6.97
N VAL A 3 20.52 -3.78 7.18
CA VAL A 3 19.49 -3.75 8.23
C VAL A 3 18.13 -3.70 7.55
N MET A 4 17.21 -4.57 7.97
CA MET A 4 15.85 -4.57 7.47
C MET A 4 15.01 -3.52 8.21
N PHE A 5 14.27 -2.70 7.46
CA PHE A 5 13.30 -1.76 8.01
C PHE A 5 11.91 -2.08 7.47
N LYS A 6 10.88 -1.92 8.31
CA LYS A 6 9.48 -2.11 7.92
C LYS A 6 8.90 -0.92 7.16
N SER A 7 9.42 0.27 7.44
CA SER A 7 8.99 1.52 6.84
C SER A 7 10.19 2.41 6.48
N TYR A 8 9.94 3.40 5.62
CA TYR A 8 10.95 4.36 5.22
C TYR A 8 11.45 5.16 6.43
N LYS A 9 12.77 5.30 6.51
CA LYS A 9 13.43 6.19 7.46
C LYS A 9 14.02 7.37 6.71
N TYR A 10 13.60 8.57 7.08
CA TYR A 10 14.17 9.79 6.52
C TYR A 10 15.60 9.98 7.00
N VAL A 11 16.50 10.36 6.09
CA VAL A 11 17.82 10.88 6.43
C VAL A 11 17.63 12.32 6.92
N ALA A 12 18.39 12.75 7.93
CA ALA A 12 18.11 13.97 8.71
C ALA A 12 17.82 15.24 7.86
N SER A 13 18.54 15.45 6.74
CA SER A 13 18.31 16.60 5.85
C SER A 13 17.08 16.49 4.93
N LEU A 14 16.41 15.33 4.90
CA LEU A 14 15.24 15.03 4.07
C LEU A 14 13.95 14.84 4.89
N ARG A 15 13.89 15.35 6.13
CA ARG A 15 12.61 15.40 6.86
C ARG A 15 11.64 16.29 6.09
N GLY A 16 10.83 15.66 5.26
CA GLY A 16 9.77 16.32 4.51
C GLY A 16 8.77 16.95 5.46
N ARG A 17 8.50 18.23 5.23
CA ARG A 17 7.19 18.82 5.52
C ARG A 17 6.16 17.95 4.79
N ASN A 18 4.98 17.74 5.36
CA ASN A 18 3.90 16.86 4.86
C ASN A 18 3.94 15.43 5.41
N ALA A 19 3.95 15.31 6.74
CA ALA A 19 3.49 14.10 7.44
C ALA A 19 1.96 14.06 7.61
N ALA A 20 1.26 15.15 7.26
CA ALA A 20 -0.18 15.22 7.12
C ALA A 20 -0.45 15.35 5.62
N GLY A 21 -0.92 14.26 5.00
CA GLY A 21 -1.47 14.33 3.65
C GLY A 21 -2.82 15.05 3.71
N ASP A 22 -3.12 15.84 2.69
CA ASP A 22 -4.32 16.66 2.59
C ASP A 22 -5.59 15.80 2.73
N GLU A 23 -6.43 16.12 3.73
CA GLU A 23 -7.66 15.36 4.08
C GLU A 23 -8.70 15.33 2.93
N GLU A 24 -8.54 16.20 1.94
CA GLU A 24 -9.46 16.36 0.82
C GLU A 24 -9.40 15.19 -0.19
N GLU A 25 -8.22 14.63 -0.45
CA GLU A 25 -8.04 13.55 -1.45
C GLU A 25 -8.67 12.22 -0.99
N ASP A 26 -8.73 12.03 0.32
CA ASP A 26 -9.16 10.78 0.96
C ASP A 26 -10.69 10.59 0.92
N SER A 27 -11.45 11.64 0.61
CA SER A 27 -12.92 11.72 0.73
C SER A 27 -13.70 11.11 -0.45
N ILE A 28 -13.07 10.92 -1.61
CA ILE A 28 -13.78 10.44 -2.83
C ILE A 28 -13.84 8.90 -2.86
N TRP A 29 -15.03 8.31 -2.73
CA TRP A 29 -15.25 6.86 -2.82
C TRP A 29 -16.48 6.49 -3.65
N GLU A 30 -16.32 5.54 -4.57
CA GLU A 30 -17.42 4.92 -5.33
C GLU A 30 -17.59 3.42 -5.00
N CYS A 31 -16.93 2.96 -3.94
CA CYS A 31 -16.96 1.55 -3.55
C CYS A 31 -18.33 1.15 -2.98
N LYS A 32 -18.87 0.02 -3.44
CA LYS A 32 -20.07 -0.61 -2.88
C LYS A 32 -19.67 -1.65 -1.82
N SER A 33 -20.23 -1.55 -0.62
CA SER A 33 -19.99 -2.49 0.49
C SER A 33 -20.61 -3.88 0.26
N SER A 34 -21.59 -3.99 -0.65
CA SER A 34 -22.29 -5.23 -0.98
C SER A 34 -21.50 -6.20 -1.88
N ASN A 35 -20.36 -5.77 -2.41
CA ASN A 35 -19.53 -6.62 -3.26
C ASN A 35 -18.83 -7.70 -2.43
N THR A 36 -18.66 -8.89 -2.99
CA THR A 36 -17.93 -10.00 -2.34
C THR A 36 -16.50 -9.61 -1.97
N ASP A 37 -15.83 -8.86 -2.86
CA ASP A 37 -14.44 -8.38 -2.68
C ASP A 37 -14.37 -6.86 -2.84
N PRO A 38 -14.77 -6.08 -1.81
CA PRO A 38 -14.85 -4.63 -1.94
C PRO A 38 -13.44 -4.03 -2.06
N CYS A 39 -13.28 -3.17 -3.05
CA CYS A 39 -11.99 -2.62 -3.47
C CYS A 39 -10.93 -3.69 -3.86
N GLY A 40 -11.35 -4.92 -4.21
CA GLY A 40 -10.49 -6.02 -4.65
C GLY A 40 -9.83 -5.81 -6.03
N LEU A 41 -9.02 -6.77 -6.47
CA LEU A 41 -8.21 -6.67 -7.70
C LEU A 41 -9.02 -6.30 -8.94
N ASP A 42 -10.14 -6.98 -9.13
CA ASP A 42 -11.01 -6.80 -10.29
C ASP A 42 -12.17 -5.83 -10.02
N SER A 43 -12.10 -5.06 -8.92
CA SER A 43 -13.13 -4.07 -8.60
C SER A 43 -12.93 -2.77 -9.40
N ASN A 44 -14.04 -2.12 -9.75
CA ASN A 44 -14.05 -0.78 -10.34
C ASN A 44 -13.83 0.34 -9.30
N CYS A 45 -12.94 0.12 -8.34
CA CYS A 45 -12.64 1.11 -7.30
C CYS A 45 -11.79 2.25 -7.86
N ILE A 46 -12.26 3.50 -7.75
CA ILE A 46 -11.54 4.67 -8.26
C ILE A 46 -10.14 4.83 -7.66
N LYS A 47 -9.99 4.66 -6.34
CA LYS A 47 -8.69 4.69 -5.64
C LYS A 47 -7.73 3.63 -6.17
N ARG A 48 -8.25 2.50 -6.65
CA ARG A 48 -7.44 1.49 -7.32
C ARG A 48 -6.98 1.95 -8.70
N ALA A 49 -7.84 2.57 -9.49
CA ALA A 49 -7.51 3.12 -10.80
C ALA A 49 -6.49 4.26 -10.74
N VAL A 50 -6.56 5.13 -9.73
CA VAL A 50 -5.62 6.26 -9.55
C VAL A 50 -4.41 5.94 -8.65
N LEU A 51 -4.24 4.67 -8.27
CA LEU A 51 -3.10 4.19 -7.46
C LEU A 51 -2.99 4.82 -6.06
N VAL A 52 -4.09 5.37 -5.53
CA VAL A 52 -4.17 5.94 -4.17
C VAL A 52 -4.52 4.86 -3.17
N LYS A 53 -3.93 4.94 -1.97
CA LYS A 53 -4.24 4.00 -0.88
C LYS A 53 -5.67 4.17 -0.39
N GLY A 54 -6.27 3.10 0.11
CA GLY A 54 -7.58 3.17 0.74
C GLY A 54 -7.48 3.54 2.22
N ASN A 55 -8.35 4.43 2.69
CA ASN A 55 -8.53 4.76 4.10
C ASN A 55 -9.75 4.01 4.69
N PRO A 56 -9.59 3.06 5.65
CA PRO A 56 -10.69 2.31 6.25
C PRO A 56 -11.75 3.18 6.93
N LYS A 57 -11.35 4.35 7.44
CA LYS A 57 -12.26 5.23 8.18
C LYS A 57 -13.28 5.93 7.28
N ILE A 58 -13.01 6.01 5.98
CA ILE A 58 -13.82 6.75 5.01
C ILE A 58 -14.42 5.80 3.96
N CYS A 59 -13.76 4.66 3.69
CA CYS A 59 -14.27 3.66 2.76
C CYS A 59 -15.64 3.11 3.20
N PRO A 60 -16.66 3.07 2.33
CA PRO A 60 -17.94 2.44 2.63
C PRO A 60 -17.84 0.95 3.02
N ALA A 61 -16.78 0.26 2.56
CA ALA A 61 -16.50 -1.12 2.92
C ALA A 61 -15.77 -1.29 4.26
N GLY A 62 -15.35 -0.20 4.90
CA GLY A 62 -14.65 -0.20 6.19
C GLY A 62 -13.45 -1.15 6.22
N GLU A 63 -13.46 -2.06 7.20
CA GLU A 63 -12.42 -3.08 7.39
C GLU A 63 -12.40 -4.16 6.31
N SER A 64 -13.50 -4.35 5.57
CA SER A 64 -13.57 -5.31 4.47
C SER A 64 -12.84 -4.82 3.21
N CYS A 65 -12.47 -3.53 3.16
CA CYS A 65 -11.75 -2.93 2.04
C CYS A 65 -10.40 -3.62 1.81
N GLN A 66 -10.21 -4.17 0.60
CA GLN A 66 -8.97 -4.84 0.22
C GLN A 66 -7.84 -3.90 -0.27
N LYS A 67 -8.07 -2.58 -0.34
CA LYS A 67 -7.08 -1.59 -0.82
C LYS A 67 -6.21 -1.00 0.31
N GLN A 68 -5.80 -1.84 1.25
CA GLN A 68 -4.99 -1.46 2.44
C GLN A 68 -3.67 -2.24 2.55
N CYS A 69 -3.21 -2.87 1.46
CA CYS A 69 -2.06 -3.78 1.47
C CYS A 69 -0.76 -3.16 2.02
N PHE A 70 -0.52 -1.86 1.80
CA PHE A 70 0.65 -1.16 2.33
C PHE A 70 0.60 -1.01 3.86
N GLU A 71 -0.54 -0.57 4.41
CA GLU A 71 -0.71 -0.39 5.85
C GLU A 71 -0.79 -1.73 6.60
N ARG A 72 -1.27 -2.78 5.93
CA ARG A 72 -1.35 -4.14 6.47
C ARG A 72 -0.08 -4.97 6.27
N GLU A 73 0.96 -4.43 5.61
CA GLU A 73 2.22 -5.12 5.30
C GLU A 73 2.02 -6.51 4.65
N GLN A 74 1.04 -6.64 3.76
CA GLN A 74 0.67 -7.92 3.14
C GLN A 74 1.56 -8.24 1.93
N TYR A 75 2.71 -8.85 2.20
CA TYR A 75 3.63 -9.33 1.19
C TYR A 75 3.65 -10.87 1.15
N PRO A 76 3.81 -11.50 -0.04
CA PRO A 76 4.04 -12.94 -0.11
C PRO A 76 5.35 -13.32 0.59
N ALA A 77 5.48 -14.59 1.00
CA ALA A 77 6.74 -15.11 1.49
C ALA A 77 7.75 -15.16 0.34
N LEU A 78 8.93 -14.57 0.54
CA LEU A 78 9.99 -14.48 -0.46
C LEU A 78 11.30 -15.04 0.08
N ALA A 79 12.16 -15.56 -0.81
CA ALA A 79 13.41 -16.19 -0.45
C ALA A 79 14.53 -15.78 -1.40
N ALA A 80 15.61 -15.24 -0.85
CA ALA A 80 16.75 -14.76 -1.63
C ALA A 80 17.49 -15.93 -2.32
N GLN A 81 17.58 -15.87 -3.64
CA GLN A 81 18.33 -16.81 -4.47
C GLN A 81 19.50 -16.13 -5.16
N ARG A 82 20.62 -16.85 -5.24
CA ARG A 82 21.82 -16.37 -5.93
C ARG A 82 21.72 -16.63 -7.42
N ILE A 83 21.86 -15.57 -8.22
CA ILE A 83 21.95 -15.72 -9.68
C ILE A 83 23.41 -15.91 -10.10
N PRO A 84 23.75 -16.96 -10.87
CA PRO A 84 25.09 -17.13 -11.45
C PRO A 84 25.47 -15.95 -12.35
N ASN A 85 26.74 -15.52 -12.30
CA ASN A 85 27.31 -14.46 -13.15
C ASN A 85 26.66 -13.06 -13.01
N LYS A 86 25.75 -12.86 -12.05
CA LYS A 86 25.28 -11.54 -11.63
C LYS A 86 25.70 -11.29 -10.19
N ARG A 87 26.20 -10.09 -9.90
CA ARG A 87 26.40 -9.64 -8.52
C ARG A 87 25.03 -9.21 -7.98
N GLY A 88 24.20 -10.17 -7.59
CA GLY A 88 22.87 -9.88 -7.06
C GLY A 88 22.16 -11.12 -6.51
N LEU A 89 21.45 -10.91 -5.41
CA LEU A 89 20.40 -11.82 -4.94
C LEU A 89 19.09 -11.36 -5.55
N VAL A 90 18.26 -12.30 -5.99
CA VAL A 90 16.86 -12.04 -6.36
C VAL A 90 15.98 -12.64 -5.29
N VAL A 91 14.94 -11.92 -4.90
CA VAL A 91 14.03 -12.23 -3.79
C VAL A 91 12.69 -12.67 -4.34
#